data_AF-A0A7J3F044-F1
#
_entry.id   AF-A0A7J3F044-F1
#
_cell.length_a   1.000
_cell.length_b   1.000
_cell.length_c   1.000
_cell.angle_alpha   90.00
_cell.angle_beta   90.00
_cell.angle_gamma   90.00
#
_symmetry.space_group_name_H-M   'P 1'
#
loop_
_entity.id
_entity.type
_entity.pdbx_description
1 polymer ?
#
loop_
_entity_poly.entity_id
_entity_poly.type
_entity_poly.pdbx_seq_one_letter_code
_entity_poly.pdbx_strand_id
1 'polypeptide(L)'
;MVRENLKDLKLDGKKRSRQLNYRLSTFTYRKFIEHVDYKIYERGLSVVEVNARKTSTTCPLCGCNDKKNRINKEVFRCTKCGFTFNAQYITCLNLFSRSNDGLVAIRSGG
;
A
#
# COMPACT_ATOMS: atom_id res chain seq x y z
N MET A 1 -6.29 -2.08 -10.83
CA MET A 1 -6.11 -1.48 -9.47
C MET A 1 -4.92 -2.12 -8.80
N VAL A 2 -4.04 -1.31 -8.18
CA VAL A 2 -2.90 -1.81 -7.41
C VAL A 2 -3.24 -1.66 -5.92
N ARG A 3 -3.09 -2.72 -5.13
CA ARG A 3 -3.30 -2.67 -3.68
C ARG A 3 -2.22 -3.43 -2.92
N GLU A 4 -2.03 -3.06 -1.67
CA GLU A 4 -1.11 -3.78 -0.79
C GLU A 4 -1.73 -5.08 -0.26
N ASN A 5 -0.88 -6.05 0.09
CA ASN A 5 -1.30 -7.27 0.76
C ASN A 5 -1.44 -7.02 2.28
N LEU A 6 -2.67 -7.07 2.79
CA LEU A 6 -3.00 -6.87 4.20
C LEU A 6 -3.42 -8.17 4.92
N LYS A 7 -3.10 -9.35 4.38
CA LYS A 7 -3.43 -10.64 5.01
C LYS A 7 -2.84 -10.77 6.42
N ASP A 8 -1.71 -10.12 6.69
CA ASP A 8 -1.00 -10.19 7.97
C ASP A 8 -1.49 -9.16 9.01
N LEU A 9 -2.50 -8.35 8.67
CA LEU A 9 -2.95 -7.26 9.54
C LEU A 9 -3.47 -7.78 10.90
N LYS A 10 -3.87 -9.05 11.01
CA LYS A 10 -4.33 -9.69 12.25
C LYS A 10 -3.26 -10.50 13.00
N LEU A 11 -2.10 -10.77 12.41
CA LEU A 11 -1.15 -11.76 12.93
C LEU A 11 -0.34 -11.30 14.15
N ASP A 12 -0.33 -10.00 14.46
CA ASP A 12 0.57 -9.41 15.47
C ASP A 12 -0.19 -8.75 16.66
N GLY A 13 -1.32 -9.33 17.05
CA GLY A 13 -2.18 -8.77 18.12
C GLY A 13 -1.47 -8.60 19.47
N LYS A 14 -0.52 -9.48 19.81
CA LYS A 14 0.18 -9.42 21.11
C LYS A 14 1.10 -8.20 21.28
N LYS A 15 1.55 -7.57 20.19
CA LYS A 15 2.48 -6.42 20.22
C LYS A 15 1.79 -5.06 20.11
N ARG A 16 0.46 -5.04 19.99
CA ARG A 16 -0.34 -3.84 19.68
C ARG A 16 -1.20 -3.41 20.87
N SER A 17 -1.58 -2.14 20.89
CA SER A 17 -2.48 -1.63 21.92
C SER A 17 -3.84 -2.34 21.87
N ARG A 18 -4.46 -2.52 23.03
CA ARG A 18 -5.79 -3.15 23.15
C ARG A 18 -6.83 -2.47 22.25
N GLN A 19 -6.79 -1.15 22.17
CA GLN A 19 -7.69 -0.35 21.33
C GLN A 19 -7.48 -0.62 19.83
N LEU A 20 -6.23 -0.73 19.38
CA LEU A 20 -5.93 -1.06 17.99
C LEU A 20 -6.39 -2.49 17.65
N ASN A 21 -6.15 -3.44 18.54
CA ASN A 21 -6.61 -4.82 18.37
C ASN A 21 -8.12 -4.92 18.26
N TYR A 22 -8.86 -4.21 19.11
CA TYR A 22 -10.31 -4.15 19.03
C TYR A 22 -10.77 -3.64 17.66
N ARG A 23 -10.26 -2.49 17.20
CA ARG A 23 -10.60 -1.91 15.89
C ARG A 23 -10.31 -2.86 14.73
N LEU A 24 -9.18 -3.58 14.78
CA LEU A 24 -8.82 -4.55 13.75
C LEU A 24 -9.63 -5.84 13.81
N SER A 25 -10.11 -6.24 14.99
CA SER A 25 -10.99 -7.40 15.16
C SER A 25 -12.41 -7.13 14.69
N THR A 26 -12.94 -5.92 14.93
CA THR A 26 -14.30 -5.53 14.56
C THR A 26 -14.41 -5.14 13.09
N PHE A 27 -13.34 -4.65 12.48
CA PHE A 27 -13.31 -4.37 11.04
C PHE A 27 -13.17 -5.67 10.23
N THR A 28 -14.17 -5.98 9.42
CA THR A 28 -14.20 -7.15 8.52
C THR A 28 -13.40 -6.89 7.23
N TYR A 29 -12.12 -6.54 7.37
CA TYR A 29 -11.22 -6.17 6.28
C TYR A 29 -11.26 -7.13 5.09
N ARG A 30 -11.29 -8.44 5.34
CA ARG A 30 -11.34 -9.47 4.30
C ARG A 30 -12.60 -9.34 3.42
N LYS A 31 -13.78 -9.21 4.03
CA LYS A 31 -15.03 -9.04 3.28
C LYS A 31 -15.05 -7.74 2.49
N PHE A 32 -14.52 -6.66 3.07
CA PHE A 32 -14.41 -5.38 2.38
C PHE A 32 -13.57 -5.49 1.10
N ILE A 33 -12.40 -6.11 1.19
CA ILE A 33 -11.53 -6.33 0.02
C ILE A 33 -12.18 -7.25 -1.02
N GLU A 34 -12.82 -8.33 -0.59
CA GLU A 34 -13.56 -9.22 -1.50
C GLU A 34 -14.64 -8.46 -2.30
N HIS A 35 -15.37 -7.53 -1.66
CA HIS A 35 -16.37 -6.71 -2.34
C HIS A 35 -15.75 -5.71 -3.32
N VAL A 36 -14.64 -5.07 -2.92
CA VAL A 36 -13.92 -4.12 -3.81
C VAL A 36 -13.38 -4.84 -5.03
N ASP A 37 -12.70 -5.97 -4.83
CA ASP A 37 -12.13 -6.76 -5.92
C ASP A 37 -13.25 -7.26 -6.86
N TYR A 38 -14.35 -7.78 -6.31
CA TYR A 38 -15.53 -8.18 -7.09
C TYR A 38 -16.03 -7.05 -7.99
N LYS A 39 -16.19 -5.82 -7.45
CA LYS A 39 -16.63 -4.65 -8.23
C LYS A 39 -15.63 -4.17 -9.27
N ILE A 40 -14.33 -4.42 -9.06
CA ILE A 40 -13.29 -4.15 -10.05
C ILE A 40 -13.39 -5.16 -11.20
N TYR A 41 -13.52 -6.46 -10.89
CA TYR A 41 -13.66 -7.52 -11.89
C TYR A 41 -14.96 -7.40 -12.71
N GLU A 42 -16.07 -7.02 -12.08
CA GLU A 42 -17.35 -6.74 -12.77
C GLU A 42 -17.20 -5.68 -13.88
N ARG A 43 -16.23 -4.77 -13.74
CA ARG A 43 -15.90 -3.73 -14.73
C ARG A 43 -14.83 -4.16 -15.74
N GLY A 44 -14.43 -5.42 -15.75
CA GLY A 44 -13.37 -5.95 -16.63
C GLY A 44 -11.96 -5.46 -16.26
N LEU A 45 -11.76 -4.93 -15.06
CA LEU A 45 -10.47 -4.45 -14.59
C LEU A 45 -9.76 -5.52 -13.75
N SER A 46 -8.43 -5.48 -13.72
CA SER A 46 -7.60 -6.39 -12.93
C SER A 46 -7.20 -5.80 -11.58
N VAL A 47 -6.94 -6.66 -10.60
CA VAL A 47 -6.35 -6.29 -9.30
C VAL A 47 -4.94 -6.88 -9.20
N VAL A 48 -3.96 -6.06 -8.83
CA VAL A 48 -2.58 -6.47 -8.60
C VAL A 48 -2.24 -6.25 -7.12
N GLU A 49 -1.91 -7.34 -6.41
CA GLU A 49 -1.40 -7.29 -5.04
C GLU A 49 0.12 -7.05 -5.07
N VAL A 50 0.59 -5.97 -4.45
CA VAL A 50 2.02 -5.61 -4.38
C VAL A 50 2.46 -5.50 -2.93
N ASN A 51 3.70 -5.90 -2.64
CA ASN A 51 4.27 -5.73 -1.31
C ASN A 51 4.54 -4.24 -1.03
N ALA A 52 3.86 -3.66 -0.03
CA ALA A 52 4.01 -2.25 0.35
C ALA A 52 5.20 -1.97 1.30
N ARG A 53 6.04 -2.96 1.61
CA ARG A 53 7.16 -2.77 2.53
C ARG A 53 8.09 -1.65 2.04
N LYS A 54 8.33 -0.63 2.88
CA LYS A 54 9.16 0.56 2.59
C LYS A 54 8.60 1.53 1.53
N THR A 55 7.39 1.33 0.99
CA THR A 55 6.82 2.29 0.01
C THR A 55 6.56 3.67 0.61
N SER A 56 6.30 3.73 1.92
CA SER A 56 6.05 5.01 2.60
C SER A 56 7.29 5.77 3.06
N THR A 57 8.49 5.19 2.88
CA THR A 57 9.77 5.76 3.32
C THR A 57 10.79 5.91 2.19
N THR A 58 10.47 5.41 0.99
CA THR A 58 11.34 5.48 -0.19
C THR A 58 11.06 6.77 -0.96
N CYS A 59 12.10 7.53 -1.29
CA CYS A 59 11.98 8.69 -2.16
C CYS A 59 11.83 8.23 -3.62
N PRO A 60 10.80 8.69 -4.35
CA PRO A 60 10.61 8.31 -5.76
C PRO A 60 11.64 8.95 -6.70
N LEU A 61 12.28 10.06 -6.28
CA LEU A 61 13.23 10.76 -7.13
C LEU A 61 14.66 10.20 -7.04
N CYS A 62 15.14 9.93 -5.82
CA CYS A 62 16.54 9.55 -5.61
C CYS A 62 16.71 8.13 -5.03
N GLY A 63 15.62 7.40 -4.79
CA GLY A 63 15.64 6.04 -4.24
C GLY A 63 16.04 5.93 -2.76
N CYS A 64 16.36 7.04 -2.08
CA CYS A 64 16.72 7.03 -0.67
C CYS A 64 15.57 6.48 0.17
N ASN A 65 15.83 5.42 0.93
CA ASN A 65 14.87 4.80 1.84
C ASN A 65 15.32 4.98 3.28
N ASP A 66 14.71 5.95 3.97
CA ASP A 66 14.96 6.26 5.38
C ASP A 66 13.62 6.46 6.09
N LYS A 67 13.50 5.94 7.31
CA LYS A 67 12.31 6.13 8.16
C LYS A 67 12.06 7.62 8.43
N LYS A 68 13.13 8.42 8.54
CA LYS A 68 13.05 9.87 8.73
C LYS A 68 12.43 10.61 7.54
N ASN A 69 12.34 9.96 6.38
CA ASN A 69 11.70 10.57 5.22
C ASN A 69 10.19 10.81 5.43
N ARG A 70 9.54 10.01 6.29
CA ARG A 70 8.13 10.19 6.63
C ARG A 70 8.03 10.95 7.95
N ILE A 71 7.80 12.25 7.87
CA ILE A 71 7.71 13.13 9.04
C ILE A 71 6.44 12.80 9.84
N ASN A 72 5.31 12.70 9.16
CA ASN A 72 4.03 12.34 9.77
C ASN A 72 3.10 11.63 8.75
N LYS A 73 1.80 11.58 9.04
CA LYS A 73 0.82 10.90 8.17
C LYS A 73 0.63 11.61 6.83
N GLU A 74 0.92 12.90 6.75
CA GLU A 74 0.63 13.76 5.60
C GLU A 74 1.91 14.24 4.91
N VAL A 75 3.01 14.39 5.62
CA VAL A 75 4.23 15.02 5.09
C VAL A 75 5.35 14.00 4.92
N PHE A 76 5.91 13.98 3.72
CA PHE A 76 7.14 13.29 3.36
C PHE A 76 8.21 14.32 2.98
N ARG A 77 9.44 14.15 3.46
CA ARG A 77 10.61 14.94 3.06
C ARG A 77 11.83 14.04 2.97
N CYS A 78 12.43 13.91 1.80
CA CYS A 78 13.62 13.09 1.63
C CYS A 78 14.83 13.70 2.37
N THR A 79 15.50 12.90 3.20
CA THR A 79 16.73 13.30 3.92
C THR A 79 17.95 13.46 3.01
N LYS A 80 17.93 12.89 1.80
CA LYS A 80 19.02 12.95 0.83
C LYS A 80 18.89 14.10 -0.16
N CYS A 81 17.74 14.24 -0.82
CA CYS A 81 17.53 15.24 -1.89
C CYS A 81 16.57 16.38 -1.52
N GLY A 82 16.00 16.41 -0.31
CA GLY A 82 15.09 17.47 0.14
C GLY A 82 13.69 17.43 -0.46
N PHE A 83 13.42 16.55 -1.43
CA PHE A 83 12.11 16.41 -2.07
C PHE A 83 10.99 16.24 -1.03
N THR A 84 9.97 17.09 -1.12
CA THR A 84 8.88 17.16 -0.15
C THR A 84 7.53 17.03 -0.86
N PHE A 85 6.66 16.16 -0.35
CA PHE A 85 5.30 15.98 -0.88
C PHE A 85 4.36 15.32 0.15
N ASN A 86 3.11 15.08 -0.24
CA ASN A 86 2.17 14.34 0.60
C ASN A 86 2.58 12.86 0.76
N ALA A 87 2.69 12.38 2.00
CA ALA A 87 3.17 11.03 2.30
C ALA A 87 2.27 9.91 1.77
N GLN A 88 0.95 10.12 1.72
CA GLN A 88 0.03 9.13 1.16
C GLN A 88 0.18 9.05 -0.37
N TYR A 89 0.28 10.20 -1.03
CA TYR A 89 0.54 10.23 -2.47
C TYR A 89 1.85 9.53 -2.85
N ILE A 90 2.93 9.77 -2.10
CA ILE A 90 4.20 9.08 -2.30
C ILE A 90 4.08 7.57 -2.09
N THR A 91 3.30 7.15 -1.09
CA THR A 91 3.04 5.73 -0.85
C THR A 91 2.32 5.10 -2.06
N CYS A 92 1.30 5.76 -2.60
CA CYS A 92 0.58 5.32 -3.80
C CYS A 92 1.49 5.27 -5.03
N LEU A 93 2.29 6.32 -5.26
CA LEU A 93 3.22 6.41 -6.39
C LEU A 93 4.26 5.28 -6.35
N ASN A 94 4.86 5.05 -5.18
CA ASN A 94 5.83 3.97 -4.99
C ASN A 94 5.20 2.58 -5.13
N LEU A 95 3.94 2.41 -4.69
CA LEU A 95 3.21 1.17 -4.86
C LEU A 95 2.89 0.92 -6.35
N PHE A 96 2.48 1.96 -7.08
CA PHE A 96 2.21 1.88 -8.51
C PHE A 96 3.48 1.57 -9.30
N SER A 97 4.60 2.24 -8.98
CA SER A 97 5.90 1.99 -9.62
C SER A 97 6.30 0.51 -9.51
N ARG A 98 6.09 -0.12 -8.35
CA ARG A 98 6.36 -1.54 -8.12
C ARG A 98 5.43 -2.50 -8.87
N SER A 99 4.22 -2.06 -9.21
CA SER A 99 3.31 -2.88 -10.04
C SER A 99 3.78 -2.99 -11.48
N ASN A 100 4.51 -1.98 -11.98
CA ASN A 100 5.08 -2.00 -13.32
C ASN A 100 6.33 -2.91 -13.42
N ASP A 101 6.88 -3.36 -12.28
CA ASP A 101 8.02 -4.28 -12.21
C ASP A 101 7.61 -5.76 -12.30
N GLY A 102 6.30 -6.08 -12.36
CA GLY A 102 5.83 -7.47 -12.47
C GLY A 102 4.33 -7.60 -12.68
N LEU A 103 3.96 -8.16 -13.83
CA LEU A 103 2.62 -8.64 -14.20
C LEU A 103 1.59 -7.54 -14.55
N VAL A 104 1.83 -6.90 -15.70
CA VAL A 104 0.71 -6.68 -16.63
C VAL A 104 0.27 -8.06 -17.14
N ALA A 105 -0.53 -8.77 -16.36
CA ALA A 105 -1.34 -9.86 -16.89
C ALA A 105 -2.53 -9.24 -17.63
N ILE A 106 -2.26 -8.60 -18.79
CA ILE A 106 -3.25 -8.55 -19.85
C ILE A 106 -3.32 -9.99 -20.36
N ARG A 107 -4.21 -10.80 -19.78
CA ARG A 107 -4.74 -11.93 -20.51
C ARG A 107 -5.79 -11.39 -21.46
N SER A 108 -5.31 -11.11 -22.66
CA SER A 108 -6.07 -11.05 -23.89
C SER A 108 -6.96 -12.29 -24.04
N GLY A 109 -8.20 -12.08 -24.52
CA GLY A 109 -8.85 -12.88 -25.56
C GLY A 109 -9.19 -14.35 -25.28
N GLY A 110 -10.46 -14.68 -25.47
CA GLY A 110 -11.01 -16.04 -25.57
C GLY A 110 -12.51 -16.00 -25.38
#